data_AF-A0A382PR24-F1
#
_entry.id   AF-A0A382PR24-F1
#
_cell.length_a   1.000
_cell.length_b   1.000
_cell.length_c   1.000
_cell.angle_alpha   90.00
_cell.angle_beta   90.00
_cell.angle_gamma   90.00
#
_symmetry.space_group_name_H-M   'P 1'
#
loop_
_entity.id
_entity.type
_entity.pdbx_description
1 polymer ?
#
loop_
_entity_poly.entity_id
_entity_poly.type
_entity_poly.pdbx_seq_one_letter_code
_entity_poly.pdbx_strand_id
1 'polypeptide(L)'
;LENNLKKYKETPEGFRKLVGLVGLLAIIIFTFIILNNIFIKEIDMTAETDEIEESADTIISSLPRGRLNYYESSDGLQLSPSEYEAVCKNTKIVAQRAMMGANISNISAQKLYTDNGNKIDKFSVKWDASSNKCFAEYTIRAMQGTTDTITVSGQAKGFFNTGIDTRVYFIKNF
;
A
#
# COMPACT_ATOMS: atom_id res chain seq x y z
N LEU A 1 17.82 28.59 -48.48
CA LEU A 1 17.51 27.16 -48.25
C LEU A 1 17.82 26.29 -49.49
N GLU A 2 17.59 26.78 -50.71
CA GLU A 2 17.79 26.02 -51.96
C GLU A 2 19.23 25.53 -52.22
N ASN A 3 20.26 26.29 -51.85
CA ASN A 3 21.65 25.88 -52.07
C ASN A 3 22.09 24.66 -51.24
N ASN A 4 21.55 24.47 -50.03
CA ASN A 4 21.90 23.33 -49.18
C ASN A 4 21.17 22.04 -49.60
N LEU A 5 19.96 22.17 -50.15
CA LEU A 5 19.17 21.04 -50.67
C LEU A 5 19.74 20.47 -51.98
N LYS A 6 20.30 21.33 -52.86
CA LYS A 6 21.00 20.89 -54.08
C LYS A 6 22.25 20.08 -53.74
N LYS A 7 23.05 20.54 -52.77
CA LYS A 7 24.29 19.88 -52.35
C LYS A 7 24.05 18.50 -51.71
N TYR A 8 22.94 18.34 -50.97
CA TYR A 8 22.55 17.05 -50.38
C TYR A 8 22.14 16.02 -51.44
N LYS A 9 21.60 16.43 -52.60
CA LYS A 9 21.25 15.54 -53.71
C LYS A 9 22.45 15.00 -54.49
N GLU A 10 23.57 15.70 -54.46
CA GLU A 10 24.82 15.34 -55.14
C GLU A 10 25.76 14.48 -54.28
N THR A 11 25.41 14.22 -53.01
CA THR A 11 26.25 13.45 -52.08
C THR A 11 26.07 11.93 -52.31
N PRO A 12 27.13 11.11 -52.27
CA PRO A 12 27.05 9.67 -52.52
C PRO A 12 25.94 8.97 -51.72
N GLU A 13 25.18 8.07 -52.35
CA GLU A 13 24.02 7.43 -51.72
C GLU A 13 24.32 6.75 -50.39
N GLY A 14 25.51 6.15 -50.26
CA GLY A 14 25.97 5.54 -49.01
C GLY A 14 26.07 6.54 -47.86
N PHE A 15 26.52 7.78 -48.12
CA PHE A 15 26.60 8.83 -47.12
C PHE A 15 25.21 9.33 -46.69
N ARG A 16 24.26 9.42 -47.63
CA ARG A 16 22.87 9.83 -47.33
C ARG A 16 22.14 8.79 -46.48
N LYS A 17 22.36 7.50 -46.74
CA LYS A 17 21.84 6.40 -45.90
C LYS A 17 22.44 6.41 -44.50
N LEU A 18 23.75 6.68 -44.37
CA LEU A 18 24.44 6.73 -43.08
C LEU A 18 23.98 7.93 -42.24
N VAL A 19 23.86 9.12 -42.85
CA VAL A 19 23.31 10.31 -42.18
C VAL A 19 21.85 10.11 -41.78
N GLY A 20 21.04 9.46 -42.63
CA GLY A 20 19.66 9.11 -42.30
C GLY A 20 19.56 8.15 -41.11
N LEU A 21 20.42 7.14 -41.04
CA LEU A 21 20.44 6.17 -39.93
C LEU A 21 20.87 6.82 -38.61
N VAL A 22 21.90 7.67 -38.64
CA VAL A 22 22.35 8.43 -37.47
C VAL A 22 21.27 9.40 -37.00
N GLY A 23 20.57 10.06 -37.93
CA GLY A 23 19.43 10.92 -37.61
C GLY A 23 18.28 10.16 -36.96
N LEU A 24 17.93 8.97 -37.46
CA LEU A 24 16.88 8.14 -36.88
C LEU A 24 17.23 7.69 -35.45
N LEU A 25 18.48 7.27 -35.21
CA LEU A 25 18.93 6.89 -33.88
C LEU A 25 18.89 8.07 -32.89
N ALA A 26 19.32 9.26 -33.32
CA ALA A 26 19.26 10.46 -32.49
C ALA A 26 17.82 10.82 -32.11
N ILE A 27 16.86 10.69 -33.03
CA ILE A 27 15.44 10.94 -32.77
C ILE A 27 14.90 9.95 -31.73
N ILE A 28 15.21 8.65 -31.87
CA ILE A 28 14.76 7.63 -30.91
C ILE A 28 15.31 7.93 -29.51
N ILE A 29 16.60 8.23 -29.38
CA ILE A 29 17.21 8.57 -28.08
C ILE A 29 16.54 9.81 -27.47
N PHE A 30 16.30 10.85 -28.29
CA PHE A 30 15.67 12.08 -27.82
C PHE A 30 14.23 11.84 -27.34
N THR A 31 13.47 10.96 -28.01
CA THR A 31 12.13 10.58 -27.56
C THR A 31 12.15 9.87 -26.20
N PHE A 32 13.10 8.96 -25.96
CA PHE A 32 13.24 8.31 -24.65
C PHE A 32 13.64 9.29 -23.54
N ILE A 33 14.51 10.26 -23.82
CA ILE A 33 14.90 11.30 -22.84
C ILE A 33 13.69 12.16 -22.45
N ILE A 34 12.88 12.59 -23.42
CA ILE A 34 11.66 13.37 -23.15
C ILE A 34 10.66 12.54 -22.34
N LEU A 35 10.39 11.29 -22.76
CA LEU A 35 9.46 10.41 -22.05
C LEU A 35 9.93 10.12 -20.62
N ASN A 36 11.23 9.88 -20.41
CA ASN A 36 11.80 9.65 -19.09
C ASN A 36 11.68 10.89 -18.19
N ASN A 37 11.88 12.10 -18.73
CA ASN A 37 11.74 13.33 -17.96
C ASN A 37 10.27 13.63 -17.60
N ILE A 38 9.31 13.27 -18.46
CA ILE A 38 7.88 13.39 -18.16
C ILE A 38 7.47 12.36 -17.09
N PHE A 39 7.87 11.10 -17.23
CA PHE A 39 7.57 10.04 -16.25
C PHE A 39 8.19 10.32 -14.87
N ILE A 40 9.43 10.80 -14.80
CA ILE A 40 10.08 11.16 -13.53
C ILE A 40 9.37 12.36 -12.88
N LYS A 41 8.98 13.36 -13.67
CA LYS A 41 8.29 14.56 -13.17
C LYS A 41 6.87 14.28 -12.70
N GLU A 42 6.20 13.26 -13.26
CA GLU A 42 4.88 12.82 -12.82
C GLU A 42 4.94 12.06 -11.48
N ILE A 43 6.04 11.36 -11.20
CA ILE A 43 6.28 10.73 -9.89
C ILE A 43 6.53 11.79 -8.80
N ASP A 44 7.25 12.86 -9.12
CA ASP A 44 7.63 13.93 -8.19
C ASP A 44 6.46 14.83 -7.73
N MET A 45 5.31 14.80 -8.42
CA MET A 45 4.13 15.61 -8.05
C MET A 45 3.11 14.85 -7.17
N THR A 46 3.36 13.57 -6.87
CA THR A 46 2.56 12.74 -5.94
C THR A 46 3.28 12.43 -4.63
N ALA A 47 4.52 12.86 -4.46
CA ALA A 47 5.25 12.72 -3.21
C ALA A 47 4.81 13.82 -2.22
N GLU A 48 3.68 13.60 -1.55
CA GLU A 48 3.48 14.17 -0.21
C GLU A 48 4.67 13.73 0.64
N THR A 49 5.56 14.68 0.93
CA THR A 49 6.50 14.71 2.07
C THR A 49 6.76 13.37 2.76
N ASP A 50 7.50 12.48 2.10
CA ASP A 50 8.22 11.42 2.79
C ASP A 50 9.46 12.09 3.43
N GLU A 51 9.29 12.56 4.67
CA GLU A 51 10.45 12.63 5.56
C GLU A 51 11.14 11.26 5.52
N ILE A 52 12.48 11.26 5.54
CA ILE A 52 13.31 10.06 5.50
C ILE A 52 13.15 9.33 6.85
N GLU A 53 11.96 8.79 7.09
CA GLU A 53 11.65 7.72 8.04
C GLU A 53 12.26 6.46 7.41
N GLU A 54 13.04 5.71 8.18
CA GLU A 54 13.52 4.38 7.81
C GLU A 54 12.34 3.60 7.21
N SER A 55 12.39 3.29 5.90
CA SER A 55 11.17 2.93 5.15
C SER A 55 10.49 1.79 5.89
N ALA A 56 9.25 1.97 6.34
CA ALA A 56 8.68 1.10 7.37
C ALA A 56 8.62 -0.41 6.99
N ASP A 57 8.82 -0.75 5.72
CA ASP A 57 9.15 -2.08 5.21
C ASP A 57 10.44 -2.72 5.81
N THR A 58 11.51 -1.95 6.03
CA THR A 58 12.75 -2.44 6.64
C THR A 58 12.52 -2.85 8.09
N ILE A 59 11.78 -2.03 8.86
CA ILE A 59 11.39 -2.34 10.23
C ILE A 59 10.53 -3.60 10.25
N ILE A 60 9.55 -3.75 9.35
CA ILE A 60 8.74 -4.98 9.30
C ILE A 60 9.57 -6.22 8.99
N SER A 61 10.55 -6.09 8.09
CA SER A 61 11.43 -7.20 7.71
C SER A 61 12.35 -7.66 8.84
N SER A 62 12.67 -6.76 9.79
CA SER A 62 13.51 -7.07 10.95
C SER A 62 12.73 -7.67 12.12
N LEU A 63 11.40 -7.52 12.15
CA LEU A 63 10.56 -8.09 13.20
C LEU A 63 10.60 -9.62 13.17
N PRO A 64 10.64 -10.28 14.35
CA PRO A 64 10.59 -11.73 14.40
C PRO A 64 9.24 -12.23 13.92
N ARG A 65 9.27 -13.45 13.37
CA ARG A 65 8.05 -14.16 12.98
C ARG A 65 7.26 -14.55 14.21
N GLY A 66 5.93 -14.51 14.09
CA GLY A 66 5.01 -14.91 15.15
C GLY A 66 4.09 -13.78 15.62
N ARG A 67 3.57 -13.93 16.83
CA ARG A 67 2.62 -13.01 17.46
C ARG A 67 3.38 -11.80 18.01
N LEU A 68 2.96 -10.61 17.58
CA LEU A 68 3.46 -9.33 18.04
C LEU A 68 2.36 -8.63 18.85
N ASN A 69 2.68 -8.14 20.04
CA ASN A 69 1.75 -7.51 20.94
C ASN A 69 2.20 -6.07 21.23
N TYR A 70 1.23 -5.20 21.48
CA TYR A 70 1.55 -3.87 22.01
C TYR A 70 1.82 -3.89 23.53
N TYR A 71 1.09 -4.74 24.26
CA TYR A 71 1.22 -4.91 25.70
C TYR A 71 2.03 -6.17 26.03
N GLU A 72 2.70 -6.14 27.18
CA GLU A 72 3.39 -7.31 27.72
C GLU A 72 2.42 -8.49 27.89
N SER A 73 2.84 -9.67 27.47
CA SER A 73 2.05 -10.90 27.55
C SER A 73 2.98 -12.10 27.67
N SER A 74 2.47 -13.20 28.23
CA SER A 74 3.17 -14.48 28.28
C SER A 74 3.28 -15.18 26.93
N ASP A 75 2.52 -14.71 25.92
CA ASP A 75 2.50 -15.25 24.56
C ASP A 75 2.69 -14.13 23.53
N GLY A 76 3.77 -14.21 22.74
CA GLY A 76 4.15 -13.24 21.71
C GLY A 76 5.19 -12.21 22.15
N LEU A 77 5.77 -11.48 21.19
CA LEU A 77 6.76 -10.43 21.43
C LEU A 77 6.07 -9.09 21.67
N GLN A 78 6.46 -8.37 22.71
CA GLN A 78 6.04 -6.98 22.90
C GLN A 78 6.85 -6.04 21.98
N LEU A 79 6.15 -5.23 21.20
CA LEU A 79 6.72 -4.20 20.33
C LEU A 79 7.04 -2.94 21.13
N SER A 80 8.14 -2.28 20.76
CA SER A 80 8.39 -0.89 21.14
C SER A 80 7.37 0.05 20.47
N PRO A 81 7.22 1.29 20.96
CA PRO A 81 6.28 2.25 20.37
C PRO A 81 6.52 2.51 18.87
N SER A 82 7.78 2.61 18.45
CA SER A 82 8.15 2.83 17.04
C SER A 82 7.86 1.61 16.17
N GLU A 83 8.18 0.40 16.66
CA GLU A 83 7.84 -0.84 15.95
C GLU A 83 6.32 -1.01 15.84
N TYR A 84 5.57 -0.66 16.88
CA TYR A 84 4.11 -0.71 16.87
C TYR A 84 3.49 0.25 15.84
N GLU A 85 4.00 1.47 15.74
CA GLU A 85 3.59 2.45 14.73
C GLU A 85 3.93 1.97 13.31
N ALA A 86 5.17 1.52 13.09
CA ALA A 86 5.63 1.00 11.81
C ALA A 86 4.77 -0.19 11.35
N VAL A 87 4.52 -1.14 12.26
CA VAL A 87 3.62 -2.26 12.00
C VAL A 87 2.22 -1.75 11.67
N CYS A 88 1.67 -0.80 12.42
CA CYS A 88 0.34 -0.26 12.18
C CYS A 88 0.18 0.35 10.78
N LYS A 89 1.11 1.25 10.40
CA LYS A 89 1.10 1.98 9.12
C LYS A 89 1.15 1.05 7.90
N ASN A 90 1.78 -0.11 8.04
CA ASN A 90 2.07 -1.01 6.91
C ASN A 90 1.27 -2.31 6.94
N THR A 91 0.55 -2.57 8.04
CA THR A 91 -0.28 -3.76 8.13
C THR A 91 -1.41 -3.68 7.12
N LYS A 92 -1.43 -4.65 6.20
CA LYS A 92 -2.60 -4.95 5.39
C LYS A 92 -3.46 -5.92 6.19
N ILE A 93 -4.69 -5.54 6.57
CA ILE A 93 -5.58 -6.50 7.24
C ILE A 93 -5.86 -7.66 6.29
N VAL A 94 -5.29 -8.82 6.60
CA VAL A 94 -5.72 -10.10 6.02
C VAL A 94 -6.47 -10.84 7.12
N ALA A 95 -7.74 -10.49 7.29
CA ALA A 95 -8.53 -11.07 8.34
C ALA A 95 -9.01 -12.47 7.97
N GLN A 96 -8.75 -13.46 8.83
CA GLN A 96 -9.50 -14.71 8.81
C GLN A 96 -10.93 -14.43 9.30
N ARG A 97 -11.94 -14.75 8.48
CA ARG A 97 -13.36 -14.44 8.76
C ARG A 97 -13.77 -14.86 10.19
N ALA A 98 -13.47 -16.09 10.58
CA ALA A 98 -13.88 -16.64 11.88
C ALA A 98 -13.43 -15.83 13.11
N MET A 99 -12.26 -15.17 13.05
CA MET A 99 -11.70 -14.46 14.21
C MET A 99 -12.26 -13.05 14.38
N MET A 100 -12.76 -12.42 13.31
CA MET A 100 -13.41 -11.12 13.42
C MET A 100 -14.74 -11.21 14.16
N GLY A 101 -15.53 -12.26 13.86
CA GLY A 101 -16.82 -12.48 14.50
C GLY A 101 -16.71 -12.55 16.03
N ALA A 102 -15.75 -13.30 16.56
CA ALA A 102 -15.59 -13.46 18.01
C ALA A 102 -15.26 -12.17 18.78
N ASN A 103 -14.83 -11.11 18.07
CA ASN A 103 -14.42 -9.84 18.67
C ASN A 103 -15.45 -8.71 18.50
N ILE A 104 -16.58 -8.96 17.83
CA ILE A 104 -17.67 -7.98 17.71
C ILE A 104 -18.48 -7.98 19.01
N SER A 105 -18.30 -6.95 19.85
CA SER A 105 -19.09 -6.79 21.09
C SER A 105 -20.48 -6.17 20.84
N ASN A 106 -20.64 -5.41 19.76
CA ASN A 106 -21.91 -4.79 19.42
C ASN A 106 -22.91 -5.86 18.93
N ILE A 107 -24.02 -6.06 19.66
CA ILE A 107 -25.00 -7.10 19.40
C ILE A 107 -25.60 -7.00 17.98
N SER A 108 -25.93 -5.78 17.53
CA SER A 108 -26.50 -5.54 16.20
C SER A 108 -25.50 -5.85 15.09
N ALA A 109 -24.24 -5.46 15.27
CA ALA A 109 -23.14 -5.79 14.37
C ALA A 109 -22.91 -7.30 14.33
N GLN A 110 -22.88 -7.98 15.48
CA GLN A 110 -22.69 -9.42 15.58
C GLN A 110 -23.80 -10.17 14.84
N LYS A 111 -25.04 -9.74 15.05
CA LYS A 111 -26.20 -10.31 14.37
C LYS A 111 -26.11 -10.13 12.86
N LEU A 112 -25.89 -8.91 12.38
CA LEU A 112 -25.74 -8.63 10.94
C LEU A 112 -24.59 -9.43 10.32
N TYR A 113 -23.47 -9.54 11.04
CA TYR A 113 -22.30 -10.30 10.60
C TYR A 113 -22.63 -11.78 10.41
N THR A 114 -23.31 -12.40 11.38
CA THR A 114 -23.74 -13.80 11.30
C THR A 114 -24.81 -14.00 10.23
N ASP A 115 -25.85 -13.16 10.20
CA ASP A 115 -26.99 -13.28 9.29
C ASP A 115 -26.57 -13.09 7.82
N ASN A 116 -25.56 -12.26 7.55
CA ASN A 116 -25.04 -12.05 6.20
C ASN A 116 -23.92 -13.05 5.80
N GLY A 117 -23.75 -14.15 6.54
CA GLY A 117 -22.77 -15.18 6.22
C GLY A 117 -21.32 -14.68 6.36
N ASN A 118 -21.06 -13.87 7.38
CA ASN A 118 -19.73 -13.36 7.74
C ASN A 118 -19.09 -12.47 6.65
N LYS A 119 -19.92 -11.78 5.84
CA LYS A 119 -19.48 -10.91 4.75
C LYS A 119 -19.06 -9.53 5.27
N ILE A 120 -17.86 -9.14 4.89
CA ILE A 120 -17.27 -7.82 5.17
C ILE A 120 -16.98 -7.15 3.84
N ASP A 121 -17.25 -5.86 3.78
CA ASP A 121 -17.09 -5.07 2.56
C ASP A 121 -15.74 -4.35 2.52
N LYS A 122 -15.33 -3.79 3.66
CA LYS A 122 -14.11 -2.98 3.78
C LYS A 122 -13.38 -3.28 5.07
N PHE A 123 -12.07 -3.14 5.03
CA PHE A 123 -11.18 -3.18 6.18
C PHE A 123 -10.19 -2.01 6.10
N SER A 124 -9.81 -1.44 7.23
CA SER A 124 -8.71 -0.47 7.29
C SER A 124 -7.99 -0.52 8.63
N VAL A 125 -6.68 -0.25 8.61
CA VAL A 125 -5.86 0.00 9.79
C VAL A 125 -5.42 1.44 9.73
N LYS A 126 -5.53 2.15 10.84
CA LYS A 126 -5.12 3.54 10.94
C LYS A 126 -4.33 3.77 12.21
N TRP A 127 -3.20 4.42 12.07
CA TRP A 127 -2.45 4.97 13.20
C TRP A 127 -3.13 6.25 13.67
N ASP A 128 -3.39 6.36 14.96
CA ASP A 128 -3.82 7.58 15.62
C ASP A 128 -2.64 8.16 16.42
N ALA A 129 -2.00 9.17 15.84
CA ALA A 129 -0.86 9.86 16.44
C ALA A 129 -1.24 10.63 17.73
N SER A 130 -2.51 10.98 17.93
CA SER A 130 -2.94 11.71 19.13
C SER A 130 -2.94 10.82 20.38
N SER A 131 -3.28 9.53 20.21
CA SER A 131 -3.32 8.56 21.30
C SER A 131 -2.18 7.54 21.26
N ASN A 132 -1.32 7.60 20.25
CA ASN A 132 -0.27 6.62 19.95
C ASN A 132 -0.81 5.19 19.88
N LYS A 133 -1.95 5.03 19.21
CA LYS A 133 -2.68 3.75 19.11
C LYS A 133 -2.98 3.41 17.67
N CYS A 134 -2.94 2.12 17.39
CA CYS A 134 -3.41 1.58 16.13
C CYS A 134 -4.89 1.19 16.25
N PHE A 135 -5.70 1.61 15.30
CA PHE A 135 -7.11 1.25 15.20
C PHE A 135 -7.36 0.40 13.96
N ALA A 136 -8.16 -0.64 14.11
CA ALA A 136 -8.62 -1.47 13.02
C ALA A 136 -10.13 -1.35 12.90
N GLU A 137 -10.58 -1.17 11.65
CA GLU A 137 -11.97 -0.95 11.31
C GLU A 137 -12.41 -1.95 10.24
N TYR A 138 -13.64 -2.45 10.34
CA TYR A 138 -14.28 -3.23 9.30
C TYR A 138 -15.75 -2.85 9.13
N THR A 139 -16.21 -2.82 7.88
CA THR A 139 -17.60 -2.58 7.53
C THR A 139 -18.28 -3.89 7.20
N ILE A 140 -19.24 -4.28 8.04
CA ILE A 140 -20.08 -5.44 7.82
C ILE A 140 -21.05 -5.11 6.69
N ARG A 141 -21.07 -5.97 5.68
CA ARG A 141 -21.91 -5.77 4.49
C ARG A 141 -23.39 -5.88 4.88
N ALA A 142 -24.24 -5.10 4.21
CA ALA A 142 -25.68 -5.20 4.31
C ALA A 142 -26.21 -6.56 3.83
N MET A 143 -27.36 -6.97 4.34
CA MET A 143 -28.05 -8.16 3.83
C MET A 143 -28.51 -7.94 2.38
N GLN A 144 -28.73 -9.02 1.65
CA GLN A 144 -29.23 -8.93 0.28
C GLN A 144 -30.61 -8.26 0.27
N GLY A 145 -30.72 -7.14 -0.43
CA GLY A 145 -31.95 -6.34 -0.49
C GLY A 145 -32.06 -5.21 0.54
N THR A 146 -31.05 -5.02 1.40
CA THR A 146 -30.98 -3.87 2.32
C THR A 146 -29.75 -3.01 2.05
N THR A 147 -29.71 -1.81 2.64
CA THR A 147 -28.58 -0.87 2.54
C THR A 147 -27.84 -0.70 3.87
N ASP A 148 -28.33 -1.31 4.95
CA ASP A 148 -27.81 -1.11 6.29
C ASP A 148 -26.47 -1.84 6.48
N THR A 149 -25.41 -1.06 6.54
CA THR A 149 -24.06 -1.53 6.89
C THR A 149 -23.73 -1.08 8.30
N ILE A 150 -22.87 -1.84 8.98
CA ILE A 150 -22.36 -1.45 10.30
C ILE A 150 -20.84 -1.46 10.24
N THR A 151 -20.25 -0.31 10.54
CA THR A 151 -18.81 -0.18 10.73
C THR A 151 -18.47 -0.39 12.20
N VAL A 152 -17.54 -1.30 12.46
CA VAL A 152 -17.00 -1.56 13.79
C VAL A 152 -15.53 -1.19 13.78
N SER A 153 -15.11 -0.42 14.78
CA SER A 153 -13.73 0.03 14.94
C SER A 153 -13.25 -0.25 16.36
N GLY A 154 -11.98 -0.64 16.53
CA GLY A 154 -11.37 -0.94 17.82
C GLY A 154 -9.86 -0.85 17.79
N GLN A 155 -9.23 -0.75 18.96
CA GLN A 155 -7.78 -0.70 19.06
C GLN A 155 -7.16 -2.07 18.69
N ALA A 156 -6.21 -2.06 17.75
CA ALA A 156 -5.39 -3.21 17.40
C ALA A 156 -4.29 -3.39 18.44
N LYS A 157 -4.49 -4.30 19.41
CA LYS A 157 -3.46 -4.64 20.43
C LYS A 157 -2.51 -5.78 20.02
N GLY A 158 -2.64 -6.34 18.81
CA GLY A 158 -1.84 -7.49 18.39
C GLY A 158 -1.87 -7.75 16.88
N PHE A 159 -0.73 -8.21 16.38
CA PHE A 159 -0.45 -8.51 14.97
C PHE A 159 0.24 -9.87 14.84
N PHE A 160 0.21 -10.43 13.63
CA PHE A 160 0.98 -11.61 13.27
C PHE A 160 1.88 -11.30 12.10
N ASN A 161 3.18 -11.53 12.28
CA ASN A 161 4.17 -11.45 11.23
C ASN A 161 4.48 -12.85 10.67
N THR A 162 4.28 -13.03 9.37
CA THR A 162 4.59 -14.27 8.64
C THR A 162 5.99 -14.28 8.03
N GLY A 163 6.72 -13.18 8.14
CA GLY A 163 8.03 -12.92 7.51
C GLY A 163 7.92 -12.31 6.11
N ILE A 164 6.73 -12.28 5.51
CA ILE A 164 6.45 -11.66 4.20
C ILE A 164 5.39 -10.56 4.34
N ASP A 165 4.51 -10.71 5.33
CA ASP A 165 3.35 -9.86 5.56
C ASP A 165 3.02 -9.85 7.06
N THR A 166 2.57 -8.69 7.54
CA THR A 166 2.09 -8.50 8.91
C THR A 166 0.60 -8.22 8.90
N ARG A 167 -0.16 -8.89 9.77
CA ARG A 167 -1.64 -8.92 9.75
C ARG A 167 -2.21 -8.58 11.12
N VAL A 168 -3.28 -7.78 11.18
CA VAL A 168 -4.03 -7.56 12.44
C VAL A 168 -4.86 -8.80 12.77
N TYR A 169 -4.73 -9.32 13.99
CA TYR A 169 -5.53 -10.47 14.45
C TYR A 169 -6.75 -10.11 15.31
N PHE A 170 -6.99 -8.81 15.48
CA PHE A 170 -8.11 -8.18 16.18
C PHE A 170 -8.23 -8.51 17.67
N ILE A 171 -8.53 -7.47 18.44
CA ILE A 171 -8.83 -7.53 19.86
C ILE A 171 -10.30 -7.18 20.10
N LYS A 172 -10.88 -7.93 21.03
CA LYS A 172 -12.14 -7.70 21.74
C LYS A 172 -12.33 -6.21 22.10
N ASN A 173 -13.31 -5.55 21.49
CA ASN A 173 -13.84 -4.30 22.02
C ASN A 173 -14.63 -4.58 23.30
N PHE A 174 -14.54 -3.66 24.26
CA PHE A 174 -15.48 -3.58 25.38
C PHE A 174 -16.67 -2.71 24.97
#